data_AF-A0A2E1ZN83-F1
#
_entry.id   AF-A0A2E1ZN83-F1
#
_cell.length_a   1.000
_cell.length_b   1.000
_cell.length_c   1.000
_cell.angle_alpha   90.00
_cell.angle_beta   90.00
_cell.angle_gamma   90.00
#
_symmetry.space_group_name_H-M   'P 1'
#
loop_
_entity.id
_entity.type
_entity.pdbx_description
1 polymer ?
#
loop_
_entity_poly.entity_id
_entity_poly.type
_entity_poly.pdbx_seq_one_letter_code
_entity_poly.pdbx_strand_id
1 'polypeptide(L)'
;MTVQQGNGINPKWLGIIAVLFGILLLANHGNELLKQSVLTPGSAAELFVPADCRVDELEEEGLSQQECELMVSNVQIALASSPQWFRPAMLWLSALGIFFAIFSIGTGIAFVGGRKMNLTMAKFCFAALVAVDLCTFIAAVNTGPLLRAQYLWPTLLWFFIHLTIFAVVMSYSTSIEQENS
;
A
#
# COMPACT_ATOMS: atom_id res chain seq x y z
N MET A 1 -32.80 -11.95 35.43
CA MET A 1 -32.61 -11.89 33.97
C MET A 1 -31.18 -11.48 33.72
N THR A 2 -30.33 -12.41 33.33
CA THR A 2 -28.93 -12.15 32.99
C THR A 2 -28.92 -11.49 31.61
N VAL A 3 -28.68 -10.18 31.59
CA VAL A 3 -28.44 -9.44 30.34
C VAL A 3 -27.27 -10.12 29.65
N GLN A 4 -27.54 -10.69 28.47
CA GLN A 4 -26.51 -11.26 27.62
C GLN A 4 -25.46 -10.19 27.36
N GLN A 5 -24.25 -10.44 27.85
CA GLN A 5 -23.06 -9.69 27.51
C GLN A 5 -22.81 -9.94 26.02
N GLY A 6 -23.40 -9.09 25.18
CA GLY A 6 -23.27 -9.14 23.74
C GLY A 6 -21.80 -9.24 23.37
N ASN A 7 -21.50 -10.12 22.43
CA ASN A 7 -20.18 -10.44 21.90
C ASN A 7 -19.54 -9.18 21.26
N GLY A 8 -19.10 -8.24 22.09
CA GLY A 8 -18.56 -6.95 21.69
C GLY A 8 -17.21 -7.11 21.03
N ILE A 9 -16.96 -6.36 19.96
CA ILE A 9 -15.67 -6.34 19.27
C ILE A 9 -14.61 -5.88 20.27
N ASN A 10 -13.71 -6.79 20.64
CA ASN A 10 -12.63 -6.46 21.56
C ASN A 10 -11.64 -5.51 20.85
N PRO A 11 -11.49 -4.26 21.33
CA PRO A 11 -10.67 -3.25 20.66
C PRO A 11 -9.18 -3.64 20.58
N LYS A 12 -8.72 -4.57 21.42
CA LYS A 12 -7.34 -5.10 21.33
C LYS A 12 -7.11 -5.86 20.03
N TRP A 13 -8.08 -6.63 19.55
CA TRP A 13 -7.97 -7.35 18.27
C TRP A 13 -7.92 -6.38 17.10
N LEU A 14 -8.75 -5.33 17.13
CA LEU A 14 -8.70 -4.23 16.17
C LEU A 14 -7.31 -3.57 16.15
N GLY A 15 -6.74 -3.32 17.34
CA GLY A 15 -5.40 -2.76 17.46
C GLY A 15 -4.30 -3.67 16.88
N ILE A 16 -4.34 -4.98 17.16
CA ILE A 16 -3.40 -5.96 16.59
C ILE A 16 -3.48 -5.97 15.07
N ILE A 17 -4.69 -6.04 14.52
CA ILE A 17 -4.93 -6.03 13.06
C ILE A 17 -4.39 -4.74 12.44
N ALA A 18 -4.66 -3.58 13.04
CA ALA A 18 -4.18 -2.28 12.58
C ALA A 18 -2.64 -2.18 12.56
N VAL A 19 -1.96 -2.74 13.57
CA VAL A 19 -0.49 -2.79 13.61
C VAL A 19 0.05 -3.71 12.53
N LEU A 20 -0.48 -4.94 12.41
CA LEU A 20 0.01 -5.93 11.43
C LEU A 20 -0.14 -5.41 9.99
N PHE A 21 -1.33 -4.94 9.63
CA PHE A 21 -1.56 -4.37 8.31
C PHE A 21 -0.82 -3.04 8.11
N GLY A 22 -0.65 -2.22 9.15
CA GLY A 22 0.16 -1.01 9.09
C GLY A 22 1.63 -1.31 8.74
N ILE A 23 2.24 -2.32 9.36
CA ILE A 23 3.61 -2.74 9.04
C ILE A 23 3.70 -3.28 7.61
N LEU A 24 2.75 -4.13 7.21
CA LEU A 24 2.72 -4.69 5.87
C LEU A 24 2.52 -3.59 4.80
N LEU A 25 1.67 -2.61 5.09
CA LEU A 25 1.42 -1.45 4.21
C LEU A 25 2.66 -0.57 4.10
N LEU A 26 3.37 -0.34 5.20
CA LEU A 26 4.63 0.39 5.22
C LEU A 26 5.68 -0.29 4.33
N ALA A 27 5.80 -1.61 4.41
CA ALA A 27 6.68 -2.37 3.54
C ALA A 27 6.27 -2.27 2.06
N ASN A 28 4.96 -2.37 1.78
CA ASN A 28 4.43 -2.29 0.42
C ASN A 28 4.71 -0.92 -0.24
N HIS A 29 4.36 0.18 0.43
CA HIS A 29 4.64 1.52 -0.09
C HIS A 29 6.13 1.88 -0.06
N GLY A 30 6.91 1.34 0.89
CA GLY A 30 8.36 1.47 0.90
C GLY A 30 9.01 0.85 -0.33
N ASN A 31 8.59 -0.37 -0.69
CA ASN A 31 9.04 -1.04 -1.91
C ASN A 31 8.63 -0.28 -3.18
N GLU A 32 7.41 0.26 -3.21
CA GLU A 32 6.97 1.09 -4.34
C GLU A 32 7.80 2.37 -4.46
N LEU A 33 8.12 3.04 -3.35
CA LEU A 33 8.95 4.25 -3.36
C LEU A 33 10.37 3.96 -3.85
N LEU A 34 10.96 2.82 -3.43
CA LEU A 34 12.24 2.34 -3.95
C LEU A 34 12.17 1.98 -5.43
N LYS A 35 11.10 1.31 -5.87
CA LYS A 35 10.88 1.01 -7.30
C LYS A 35 10.87 2.29 -8.13
N GLN A 36 10.12 3.30 -7.70
CA GLN A 36 9.99 4.56 -8.42
C GLN A 36 11.27 5.42 -8.37
N SER A 37 12.14 5.24 -7.36
CA SER A 37 13.42 5.94 -7.27
C SER A 37 14.46 5.40 -8.24
N VAL A 38 14.40 4.11 -8.58
CA VAL A 38 15.29 3.48 -9.58
C VAL A 38 14.81 3.75 -11.01
N LEU A 39 13.49 3.77 -11.23
CA LEU A 39 12.87 4.07 -12.53
C LEU A 39 12.86 5.60 -12.80
N THR A 40 14.03 6.20 -13.00
CA THR A 40 14.19 7.65 -13.26
C THR A 40 14.17 7.98 -14.77
N PRO A 41 13.63 9.17 -15.14
CA PRO A 41 13.83 9.75 -16.46
C PRO A 41 15.32 9.95 -16.73
N GLY A 42 15.79 9.56 -17.92
CA GLY A 42 17.20 9.51 -18.31
C GLY A 42 17.89 8.19 -17.93
N SER A 43 17.18 7.21 -17.36
CA SER A 43 17.73 5.88 -17.14
C SER A 43 18.03 5.18 -18.47
N ALA A 44 19.04 4.30 -18.48
CA ALA A 44 19.43 3.53 -19.67
C ALA A 44 18.24 2.80 -20.32
N ALA A 45 17.26 2.40 -19.50
CA ALA A 45 16.02 1.76 -19.96
C ALA A 45 15.03 2.71 -20.64
N GLU A 46 14.99 4.01 -20.33
CA GLU A 46 14.17 4.99 -21.08
C GLU A 46 14.82 5.34 -22.43
N LEU A 47 16.16 5.29 -22.50
CA LEU A 47 16.94 5.58 -23.70
C LEU A 47 17.00 4.41 -24.70
N PHE A 48 16.23 3.33 -24.47
CA PHE A 48 16.27 2.09 -25.26
C PHE A 48 17.70 1.55 -25.46
N VAL A 49 18.59 1.79 -24.48
CA VAL A 49 19.94 1.24 -24.52
C VAL A 49 19.79 -0.28 -24.49
N PRO A 50 20.38 -1.00 -25.46
CA PRO A 50 20.31 -2.45 -25.48
C PRO A 50 20.89 -3.02 -24.18
N ALA A 51 20.34 -4.15 -23.74
CA ALA A 51 20.81 -4.84 -22.56
C ALA A 51 22.32 -5.12 -22.70
N ASP A 52 23.12 -4.60 -21.76
CA ASP A 52 24.56 -4.90 -21.69
C ASP A 52 24.75 -6.24 -20.96
N CYS A 53 24.31 -7.32 -21.58
CA CYS A 53 24.36 -8.68 -21.03
C CYS A 53 25.76 -9.29 -21.19
N ARG A 54 26.74 -8.75 -20.45
CA ARG A 54 28.13 -9.22 -20.50
C ARG A 54 28.27 -10.61 -19.85
N VAL A 55 29.03 -11.47 -20.51
CA VAL A 55 29.18 -12.89 -20.11
C VAL A 55 29.82 -13.03 -18.73
N ASP A 56 30.73 -12.13 -18.37
CA ASP A 56 31.40 -12.12 -17.05
C ASP A 56 30.44 -11.74 -15.91
N GLU A 57 29.50 -10.83 -16.13
CA GLU A 57 28.49 -10.46 -15.12
C GLU A 57 27.37 -11.50 -15.04
N LEU A 58 26.99 -12.12 -16.16
CA LEU A 58 26.02 -13.22 -16.20
C LEU A 58 26.46 -14.44 -15.38
N GLU A 59 27.76 -14.78 -15.44
CA GLU A 59 28.32 -15.89 -14.65
C GLU A 59 28.37 -15.55 -13.15
N GLU A 60 28.61 -14.29 -12.80
CA GLU A 60 28.62 -13.82 -11.40
C GLU A 60 27.21 -13.77 -10.79
N GLU A 61 26.20 -13.35 -11.56
CA GLU A 61 24.79 -13.27 -11.11
C GLU A 61 24.02 -14.59 -11.28
N GLY A 62 24.61 -15.59 -11.93
CA GLY A 62 23.99 -16.90 -12.17
C GLY A 62 22.81 -16.86 -13.15
N LEU A 63 22.86 -15.93 -14.11
CA LEU A 63 21.79 -15.68 -15.08
C LEU A 63 22.14 -16.21 -16.47
N SER A 64 21.14 -16.73 -17.18
CA SER A 64 21.30 -16.98 -18.62
C SER A 64 21.18 -15.69 -19.43
N GLN A 65 21.78 -15.68 -20.61
CA GLN A 65 21.68 -14.54 -21.54
C GLN A 65 20.22 -14.19 -21.88
N GLN A 66 19.36 -15.20 -22.05
CA GLN A 66 17.93 -14.99 -22.30
C GLN A 66 17.22 -14.32 -21.13
N GLU A 67 17.54 -14.70 -19.88
CA GLU A 67 16.94 -14.10 -18.70
C GLU A 67 17.33 -12.62 -18.54
N CYS A 68 18.58 -12.28 -18.85
CA CYS A 68 19.05 -10.89 -18.87
C CYS A 68 18.30 -10.04 -19.90
N GLU A 69 18.21 -10.51 -21.15
CA GLU A 69 17.48 -9.81 -22.21
C GLU A 69 15.98 -9.62 -21.86
N LEU A 70 15.37 -10.63 -21.24
CA LEU A 70 13.96 -10.60 -20.84
C LEU A 70 13.71 -9.62 -19.68
N MET A 71 14.61 -9.55 -18.70
CA MET A 71 14.54 -8.57 -17.61
C MET A 71 14.65 -7.13 -18.12
N VAL A 72 15.60 -6.83 -19.00
CA VAL A 72 15.75 -5.49 -19.59
C VAL A 72 14.53 -5.13 -20.46
N SER A 73 14.07 -6.07 -21.29
CA SER A 73 12.85 -5.87 -22.10
C SER A 73 11.62 -5.56 -21.23
N ASN A 74 11.44 -6.28 -20.11
CA ASN A 74 10.35 -6.01 -19.18
C ASN A 74 10.42 -4.59 -18.58
N VAL A 75 11.61 -4.09 -18.25
CA VAL A 75 11.78 -2.72 -17.74
C VAL A 75 11.50 -1.68 -18.82
N GLN A 76 12.00 -1.89 -20.05
CA GLN A 76 11.73 -0.99 -21.18
C GLN A 76 10.23 -0.92 -21.50
N ILE A 77 9.54 -2.07 -21.52
CA ILE A 77 8.09 -2.14 -21.74
C ILE A 77 7.34 -1.46 -20.58
N ALA A 78 7.78 -1.63 -19.33
CA ALA A 78 7.18 -0.96 -18.18
C ALA A 78 7.31 0.57 -18.29
N LEU A 79 8.46 1.08 -18.72
CA LEU A 79 8.68 2.51 -18.94
C LEU A 79 7.83 3.04 -20.10
N ALA A 80 7.84 2.37 -21.25
CA ALA A 80 7.06 2.77 -22.43
C ALA A 80 5.53 2.71 -22.19
N SER A 81 5.07 1.83 -21.31
CA SER A 81 3.65 1.69 -20.95
C SER A 81 3.22 2.62 -19.80
N SER A 82 4.16 3.36 -19.20
CA SER A 82 3.89 4.30 -18.11
C SER A 82 3.57 5.70 -18.64
N PRO A 83 2.40 6.28 -18.32
CA PRO A 83 2.16 7.69 -18.57
C PRO A 83 3.11 8.57 -17.76
N GLN A 84 3.57 9.71 -18.31
CA GLN A 84 4.49 10.62 -17.63
C GLN A 84 3.98 11.12 -16.25
N TRP A 85 2.65 11.23 -16.08
CA TRP A 85 2.03 11.64 -14.81
C TRP A 85 1.95 10.52 -13.77
N PHE A 86 2.07 9.24 -14.17
CA PHE A 86 1.85 8.10 -13.28
C PHE A 86 2.92 8.01 -12.19
N ARG A 87 4.19 8.19 -12.57
CA ARG A 87 5.32 8.15 -11.64
C ARG A 87 5.21 9.21 -10.51
N PRO A 88 5.07 10.51 -10.79
CA PRO A 88 4.94 11.50 -9.72
C PRO A 88 3.68 11.26 -8.88
N ALA A 89 2.58 10.78 -9.47
CA ALA A 89 1.37 10.42 -8.71
C ALA A 89 1.63 9.26 -7.73
N MET A 90 2.26 8.17 -8.19
CA MET A 90 2.58 7.01 -7.35
C MET A 90 3.60 7.32 -6.26
N LEU A 91 4.56 8.21 -6.52
CA LEU A 91 5.50 8.69 -5.50
C LEU A 91 4.76 9.44 -4.38
N TRP A 92 3.89 10.39 -4.73
CA TRP A 92 3.10 11.14 -3.75
C TRP A 92 2.14 10.24 -2.96
N LEU A 93 1.42 9.35 -3.65
CA LEU A 93 0.51 8.40 -3.02
C LEU A 93 1.24 7.42 -2.10
N SER A 94 2.42 6.95 -2.48
CA SER A 94 3.22 6.05 -1.64
C SER A 94 3.79 6.76 -0.42
N ALA A 95 4.22 8.01 -0.56
CA ALA A 95 4.64 8.83 0.58
C ALA A 95 3.49 9.06 1.57
N LEU A 96 2.29 9.36 1.07
CA LEU A 96 1.08 9.47 1.91
C LEU A 96 0.71 8.14 2.55
N GLY A 97 0.79 7.04 1.81
CA GLY A 97 0.55 5.68 2.30
C GLY A 97 1.50 5.33 3.45
N ILE A 98 2.80 5.63 3.32
CA ILE A 98 3.79 5.47 4.40
C ILE A 98 3.41 6.28 5.64
N PHE A 99 3.06 7.56 5.45
CA PHE A 99 2.67 8.44 6.55
C PHE A 99 1.46 7.88 7.32
N PHE A 100 0.40 7.49 6.60
CA PHE A 100 -0.79 6.92 7.23
C PHE A 100 -0.58 5.49 7.76
N ALA A 101 0.34 4.71 7.18
CA ALA A 101 0.74 3.41 7.73
C ALA A 101 1.37 3.56 9.13
N ILE A 102 2.30 4.51 9.28
CA ILE A 102 2.92 4.83 10.58
C ILE A 102 1.85 5.29 11.58
N PHE A 103 0.92 6.13 11.12
CA PHE A 103 -0.19 6.59 11.95
C PHE A 103 -1.10 5.43 12.37
N SER A 104 -1.44 4.52 11.45
CA SER A 104 -2.20 3.29 11.72
C SER A 104 -1.52 2.44 12.80
N ILE A 105 -0.20 2.22 12.70
CA ILE A 105 0.57 1.50 13.73
C ILE A 105 0.44 2.19 15.09
N GLY A 106 0.62 3.51 15.13
CA GLY A 106 0.45 4.30 16.35
C GLY A 106 -0.95 4.16 16.96
N THR A 107 -1.99 4.21 16.13
CA THR A 107 -3.37 4.01 16.58
C THR A 107 -3.63 2.59 17.07
N GLY A 108 -3.06 1.58 16.41
CA GLY A 108 -3.20 0.18 16.80
C GLY A 108 -2.53 -0.12 18.15
N ILE A 109 -1.32 0.42 18.40
CA ILE A 109 -0.64 0.31 19.69
C ILE A 109 -1.48 0.93 20.81
N ALA A 110 -2.11 2.09 20.55
CA ALA A 110 -2.97 2.74 21.53
C ALA A 110 -4.22 1.90 21.87
N PHE A 111 -4.84 1.26 20.87
CA PHE A 111 -5.96 0.33 21.07
C PHE A 111 -5.56 -0.89 21.91
N VAL A 112 -4.39 -1.49 21.64
CA VAL A 112 -3.89 -2.64 22.42
C VAL A 112 -3.58 -2.25 23.86
N GLY A 113 -2.98 -1.08 24.07
CA GLY A 113 -2.61 -0.56 25.38
C GLY A 113 -3.77 0.00 26.21
N GLY A 114 -5.00 0.00 25.69
CA GLY A 114 -6.18 0.54 26.39
C GLY A 114 -6.08 2.04 26.69
N ARG A 115 -5.23 2.78 25.97
CA ARG A 115 -5.05 4.21 26.17
C ARG A 115 -6.29 4.93 25.61
N LYS A 116 -6.74 6.02 26.27
CA LYS A 116 -7.82 6.88 25.76
C LYS A 116 -7.37 7.51 24.45
N MET A 117 -7.68 6.88 23.33
CA MET A 117 -7.37 7.38 22.01
C MET A 117 -8.55 8.20 21.48
N ASN A 118 -8.25 9.28 20.78
CA ASN A 118 -9.27 10.06 20.09
C ASN A 118 -9.80 9.26 18.90
N LEU A 119 -11.00 8.68 19.04
CA LEU A 119 -11.68 7.91 17.98
C LEU A 119 -11.82 8.70 16.68
N THR A 120 -11.92 10.03 16.76
CA THR A 120 -11.95 10.90 15.58
C THR A 120 -10.67 10.81 14.77
N MET A 121 -9.51 10.67 15.42
CA MET A 121 -8.22 10.50 14.73
C MET A 121 -8.13 9.13 14.04
N ALA A 122 -8.64 8.07 14.68
CA ALA A 122 -8.69 6.75 14.05
C ALA A 122 -9.62 6.73 12.83
N LYS A 123 -10.81 7.34 12.95
CA LYS A 123 -11.74 7.52 11.82
C LYS A 123 -11.06 8.24 10.66
N PHE A 124 -10.38 9.36 10.95
CA PHE A 124 -9.65 10.12 9.93
C PHE A 124 -8.54 9.30 9.27
N CYS A 125 -7.73 8.57 10.03
CA CYS A 125 -6.64 7.75 9.50
C CYS A 125 -7.14 6.69 8.51
N PHE A 126 -8.12 5.88 8.91
CA PHE A 126 -8.60 4.81 8.05
C PHE A 126 -9.41 5.33 6.86
N ALA A 127 -10.14 6.44 7.02
CA ALA A 127 -10.77 7.12 5.90
C ALA A 127 -9.73 7.64 4.88
N ALA A 128 -8.62 8.21 5.37
CA ALA A 128 -7.54 8.69 4.51
C ALA A 128 -6.84 7.54 3.78
N LEU A 129 -6.61 6.40 4.44
CA LEU A 129 -6.07 5.18 3.80
C LEU A 129 -6.97 4.69 2.67
N VAL A 130 -8.28 4.59 2.91
CA VAL A 130 -9.26 4.22 1.86
C VAL A 130 -9.21 5.20 0.68
N ALA A 131 -9.05 6.51 0.94
CA ALA A 131 -8.91 7.51 -0.10
C ALA A 131 -7.60 7.34 -0.91
N VAL A 132 -6.47 7.03 -0.24
CA VAL A 132 -5.19 6.73 -0.91
C VAL A 132 -5.31 5.49 -1.79
N ASP A 133 -5.96 4.43 -1.32
CA ASP A 133 -6.20 3.23 -2.13
C ASP A 133 -7.07 3.53 -3.35
N LEU A 134 -8.11 4.33 -3.18
CA LEU A 134 -8.99 4.73 -4.28
C LEU A 134 -8.23 5.55 -5.34
N CYS A 135 -7.42 6.52 -4.92
CA CYS A 135 -6.58 7.29 -5.83
C CYS A 135 -5.56 6.39 -6.56
N THR A 136 -4.97 5.43 -5.87
CA THR A 136 -4.04 4.44 -6.45
C THR A 136 -4.75 3.54 -7.46
N PHE A 137 -5.99 3.13 -7.17
CA PHE A 137 -6.81 2.33 -8.07
C PHE A 137 -7.14 3.10 -9.34
N ILE A 138 -7.56 4.36 -9.20
CA ILE A 138 -7.82 5.27 -10.33
C ILE A 138 -6.55 5.44 -11.18
N ALA A 139 -5.39 5.62 -10.55
CA ALA A 139 -4.13 5.68 -11.27
C ALA A 139 -3.88 4.38 -12.06
N ALA A 140 -3.99 3.21 -11.41
CA ALA A 140 -3.74 1.91 -12.02
C ALA A 140 -4.64 1.61 -13.22
N VAL A 141 -5.96 1.89 -13.16
CA VAL A 141 -6.87 1.60 -14.28
C VAL A 141 -6.56 2.44 -15.53
N ASN A 142 -6.01 3.65 -15.34
CA ASN A 142 -5.63 4.56 -16.41
C ASN A 142 -4.21 4.32 -16.97
N THR A 143 -3.52 3.26 -16.52
CA THR A 143 -2.21 2.85 -17.09
C THR A 143 -2.33 1.81 -18.20
N GLY A 144 -1.21 1.52 -18.87
CA GLY A 144 -1.10 0.44 -19.85
C GLY A 144 -1.31 -0.96 -19.23
N PRO A 145 -1.54 -2.01 -20.06
CA PRO A 145 -1.92 -3.35 -19.61
C PRO A 145 -0.96 -3.99 -18.60
N LEU A 146 0.35 -3.78 -18.76
CA LEU A 146 1.37 -4.34 -17.88
C LEU A 146 1.28 -3.76 -16.46
N LEU A 147 1.28 -2.43 -16.34
CA LEU A 147 1.11 -1.74 -15.06
C LEU A 147 -0.24 -2.05 -14.43
N ARG A 148 -1.31 -2.08 -15.24
CA ARG A 148 -2.63 -2.46 -14.74
C ARG A 148 -2.61 -3.87 -14.14
N ALA A 149 -2.00 -4.86 -14.80
CA ALA A 149 -1.90 -6.22 -14.27
C ALA A 149 -1.10 -6.28 -12.96
N GLN A 150 -0.08 -5.43 -12.82
CA GLN A 150 0.77 -5.38 -11.63
C GLN A 150 0.08 -4.71 -10.43
N TYR A 151 -0.65 -3.61 -10.64
CA TYR A 151 -1.17 -2.78 -9.54
C TYR A 151 -2.63 -3.04 -9.18
N LEU A 152 -3.47 -3.44 -10.15
CA LEU A 152 -4.92 -3.45 -9.96
C LEU A 152 -5.39 -4.38 -8.84
N TRP A 153 -4.90 -5.63 -8.81
CA TRP A 153 -5.30 -6.59 -7.79
C TRP A 153 -4.74 -6.29 -6.40
N PRO A 154 -3.44 -5.98 -6.23
CA PRO A 154 -2.93 -5.56 -4.94
C PRO A 154 -3.66 -4.34 -4.37
N THR A 155 -3.95 -3.33 -5.20
CA THR A 155 -4.65 -2.13 -4.73
C THR A 155 -6.09 -2.42 -4.33
N LEU A 156 -6.82 -3.26 -5.07
CA LEU A 156 -8.17 -3.67 -4.67
C LEU A 156 -8.18 -4.41 -3.33
N LEU A 157 -7.20 -5.30 -3.11
CA LEU A 157 -7.08 -6.01 -1.84
C LEU A 157 -6.89 -5.03 -0.67
N TRP A 158 -5.96 -4.08 -0.81
CA TRP A 158 -5.72 -3.04 0.21
C TRP A 158 -6.96 -2.17 0.47
N PHE A 159 -7.64 -1.75 -0.60
CA PHE A 159 -8.88 -1.00 -0.50
C PHE A 159 -9.92 -1.72 0.38
N PHE A 160 -10.17 -3.00 0.14
CA PHE A 160 -11.14 -3.76 0.94
C PHE A 160 -10.68 -4.00 2.38
N ILE A 161 -9.38 -4.21 2.61
CA ILE A 161 -8.81 -4.33 3.96
C ILE A 161 -9.06 -3.03 4.75
N HIS A 162 -8.67 -1.88 4.21
CA HIS A 162 -8.86 -0.60 4.89
C HIS A 162 -10.32 -0.23 5.04
N LEU A 163 -11.17 -0.51 4.04
CA LEU A 163 -12.61 -0.28 4.13
C LEU A 163 -13.25 -1.10 5.26
N THR A 164 -12.83 -2.37 5.41
CA THR A 164 -13.35 -3.24 6.47
C THR A 164 -12.91 -2.76 7.84
N ILE A 165 -11.64 -2.37 8.00
CA ILE A 165 -11.13 -1.81 9.26
C ILE A 165 -11.86 -0.50 9.59
N PHE A 166 -12.05 0.38 8.59
CA PHE A 166 -12.80 1.62 8.75
C PHE A 166 -14.24 1.37 9.22
N ALA A 167 -14.94 0.41 8.61
CA ALA A 167 -16.30 0.04 9.02
C ALA A 167 -16.35 -0.46 10.47
N VAL A 168 -15.37 -1.25 10.89
CA VAL A 168 -15.25 -1.72 12.29
C VAL A 168 -15.00 -0.56 13.25
N VAL A 169 -14.11 0.38 12.90
CA VAL A 169 -13.83 1.59 13.71
C VAL A 169 -15.07 2.47 13.84
N MET A 170 -15.84 2.64 12.76
CA MET A 170 -17.10 3.39 12.77
C MET A 170 -18.14 2.74 13.68
N SER A 171 -18.35 1.43 13.54
CA SER A 171 -19.26 0.66 14.39
C SER A 171 -18.88 0.74 15.88
N TYR A 172 -17.59 0.64 16.18
CA TYR A 172 -17.09 0.80 17.55
C TYR A 172 -17.30 2.23 18.10
N SER A 173 -17.08 3.27 17.28
CA SER A 173 -17.34 4.66 17.66
C SER A 173 -18.81 4.88 18.01
N THR A 174 -19.73 4.36 17.20
CA THR A 174 -21.18 4.52 17.44
C THR A 174 -21.63 3.81 18.72
N SER A 175 -21.08 2.65 19.04
CA SER A 175 -21.40 1.93 20.28
C SER A 175 -20.97 2.71 21.53
N ILE A 176 -19.80 3.36 21.48
CA ILE A 176 -19.32 4.20 22.59
C ILE A 176 -20.17 5.46 22.76
N GLU A 177 -20.59 6.08 21.66
CA GLU A 177 -21.47 7.26 21.71
C GLU A 177 -22.83 6.92 22.33
N GLN A 178 -23.37 5.71 22.05
CA GLN A 178 -24.61 5.23 22.67
C GLN A 178 -24.46 4.91 24.17
N GLU A 179 -23.33 4.38 24.62
CA GLU A 179 -23.09 4.06 26.04
C GLU A 179 -22.94 5.32 26.92
N ASN A 180 -22.55 6.46 26.32
CA ASN A 180 -22.34 7.72 27.02
C ASN A 180 -23.52 8.70 26.97
N SER A 181 -24.63 8.35 26.28
CA SER A 181 -25.86 9.14 26.17
C SER A 181 -26.94 8.67 27.14
#